data_AF-A0A849V9F5-F1
#
_entry.id   AF-A0A849V9F5-F1
#
_cell.length_a   1.000
_cell.length_b   1.000
_cell.length_c   1.000
_cell.angle_alpha   90.00
_cell.angle_beta   90.00
_cell.angle_gamma   90.00
#
_symmetry.space_group_name_H-M   'P 1'
#
loop_
_entity.id
_entity.type
_entity.pdbx_description
1 polymer ?
#
loop_
_entity_poly.entity_id
_entity_poly.type
_entity_poly.pdbx_seq_one_letter_code
_entity_poly.pdbx_strand_id
1 'polypeptide(L)'
;MTKTEKRLEKQLIELLTQACEQLKDEIPHFLYLSHTASLKKLQQTLVIELFCSHSLTASELAIASSTVNVYLAQLSCATKPSSLKVTLLTGQKL
;
A
#
# COMPACT_ATOMS: atom_id res chain seq x y z
N MET A 1 13.14 6.89 -17.49
CA MET A 1 13.48 6.70 -16.07
C MET A 1 14.97 6.86 -15.86
N THR A 2 15.36 7.67 -14.88
CA THR A 2 16.72 7.83 -14.39
C THR A 2 17.12 6.69 -13.45
N LYS A 3 18.44 6.55 -13.17
CA LYS A 3 18.97 5.55 -12.24
C LYS A 3 18.40 5.71 -10.82
N THR A 4 18.18 6.96 -10.39
CA THR A 4 17.60 7.28 -9.08
C THR A 4 16.13 6.88 -8.99
N GLU A 5 15.34 7.16 -10.03
CA GLU A 5 13.93 6.74 -10.10
C GLU A 5 13.79 5.21 -10.03
N LYS A 6 14.62 4.46 -10.76
CA LYS A 6 14.62 2.99 -10.71
C LYS A 6 14.94 2.44 -9.32
N ARG A 7 15.89 3.06 -8.61
CA ARG A 7 16.24 2.65 -7.24
C ARG A 7 15.08 2.93 -6.27
N LEU A 8 14.45 4.09 -6.39
CA LEU A 8 13.31 4.47 -5.57
C LEU A 8 12.11 3.54 -5.81
N GLU A 9 11.80 3.25 -7.06
CA GLU A 9 10.74 2.30 -7.43
C GLU A 9 10.99 0.92 -6.86
N LYS A 10 12.22 0.41 -7.00
CA LYS A 10 12.58 -0.89 -6.43
C LYS A 10 12.35 -0.92 -4.92
N GLN A 11 12.83 0.09 -4.19
CA GLN A 11 12.63 0.19 -2.74
C GLN A 11 11.16 0.30 -2.35
N LEU A 12 10.38 1.06 -3.11
CA LEU A 12 8.93 1.19 -2.89
C LEU A 12 8.24 -0.18 -3.03
N ILE A 13 8.56 -0.93 -4.10
CA ILE A 13 8.00 -2.26 -4.34
C ILE A 13 8.41 -3.23 -3.23
N GLU A 14 9.68 -3.22 -2.81
CA GLU A 14 10.17 -4.08 -1.71
C GLU A 14 9.41 -3.79 -0.41
N LEU A 15 9.27 -2.53 -0.03
CA LEU A 15 8.56 -2.13 1.21
C LEU A 15 7.06 -2.43 1.15
N LEU A 16 6.42 -2.19 0.00
CA LEU A 16 5.01 -2.53 -0.19
C LEU A 16 4.77 -4.04 -0.21
N THR A 17 5.73 -4.82 -0.68
CA THR A 17 5.67 -6.29 -0.63
C THR A 17 5.68 -6.77 0.81
N GLN A 18 6.59 -6.24 1.64
CA GLN A 18 6.66 -6.57 3.07
C GLN A 18 5.40 -6.12 3.82
N ALA A 19 4.88 -4.92 3.53
CA ALA A 19 3.60 -4.46 4.07
C ALA A 19 2.46 -5.40 3.66
N CYS A 20 2.42 -5.86 2.41
CA CYS A 20 1.43 -6.80 1.91
C CYS A 20 1.49 -8.14 2.67
N GLU A 21 2.69 -8.67 2.89
CA GLU A 21 2.88 -9.92 3.64
C GLU A 21 2.41 -9.79 5.09
N GLN A 22 2.77 -8.70 5.76
CA GLN A 22 2.32 -8.46 7.13
C GLN A 22 0.79 -8.28 7.21
N LEU A 23 0.18 -7.56 6.26
CA LEU A 23 -1.28 -7.37 6.23
C LEU A 23 -2.04 -8.67 6.01
N LYS A 24 -1.47 -9.63 5.26
CA LYS A 24 -2.07 -10.97 5.10
C LYS A 24 -2.09 -11.76 6.40
N ASP A 25 -1.14 -11.51 7.29
CA ASP A 25 -1.07 -12.16 8.61
C ASP A 25 -2.02 -11.48 9.61
N GLU A 26 -2.11 -10.15 9.57
CA GLU A 26 -2.92 -9.37 10.52
C GLU A 26 -4.41 -9.27 10.17
N ILE A 27 -4.77 -9.30 8.87
CA ILE A 27 -6.12 -9.02 8.40
C ILE A 27 -6.66 -10.22 7.59
N PRO A 28 -7.58 -11.03 8.16
CA PRO A 28 -8.04 -12.29 7.54
C PRO A 28 -8.67 -12.11 6.16
N HIS A 29 -9.28 -10.95 5.92
CA HIS A 29 -10.02 -10.66 4.68
C HIS A 29 -9.21 -9.89 3.64
N PHE A 30 -7.95 -9.53 3.96
CA PHE A 30 -7.05 -8.86 3.03
C PHE A 30 -6.53 -9.84 1.98
N LEU A 31 -6.50 -9.41 0.72
CA LEU A 31 -6.08 -10.25 -0.40
C LEU A 31 -4.73 -9.79 -0.96
N TYR A 32 -4.68 -8.52 -1.37
CA TYR A 32 -3.49 -7.88 -1.89
C TYR A 32 -3.63 -6.37 -1.84
N LEU A 33 -2.53 -5.67 -2.10
CA LEU A 33 -2.53 -4.22 -2.30
C LEU A 33 -1.98 -3.88 -3.67
N SER A 34 -2.47 -2.79 -4.24
CA SER A 34 -1.88 -2.15 -5.41
C SER A 34 -1.43 -0.74 -5.05
N HIS A 35 -0.57 -0.17 -5.88
CA HIS A 35 -0.14 1.20 -5.73
C HIS A 35 -0.12 1.90 -7.09
N THR A 36 -0.45 3.17 -7.09
CA THR A 36 -0.26 4.07 -8.23
C THR A 36 0.52 5.27 -7.75
N ALA A 37 1.62 5.61 -8.43
CA ALA A 37 2.40 6.80 -8.08
C ALA A 37 3.24 7.32 -9.25
N SER A 38 3.58 8.60 -9.19
CA SER A 38 4.60 9.21 -10.02
C SER A 38 5.89 9.37 -9.22
N LEU A 39 6.96 8.68 -9.62
CA LEU A 39 8.26 8.75 -8.91
C LEU A 39 8.84 10.17 -8.83
N LYS A 40 8.50 11.04 -9.78
CA LYS A 40 8.90 12.46 -9.77
C LYS A 40 8.22 13.27 -8.67
N LYS A 41 7.03 12.85 -8.22
CA LYS A 41 6.20 13.51 -7.21
C LYS A 41 5.62 12.48 -6.25
N LEU A 42 6.47 11.57 -5.77
CA LEU A 42 6.02 10.37 -5.05
C LEU A 42 5.14 10.71 -3.84
N GLN A 43 5.59 11.67 -3.01
CA GLN A 43 4.85 12.13 -1.83
C GLN A 43 3.45 12.68 -2.12
N GLN A 44 3.23 13.21 -3.33
CA GLN A 44 1.96 13.84 -3.71
C GLN A 44 1.05 12.87 -4.48
N THR A 45 1.63 11.83 -5.08
CA THR A 45 0.93 10.99 -6.06
C THR A 45 0.79 9.55 -5.63
N LEU A 46 1.43 9.13 -4.53
CA LEU A 46 1.35 7.76 -4.01
C LEU A 46 -0.04 7.47 -3.44
N VAL A 47 -0.81 6.71 -4.21
CA VAL A 47 -2.08 6.13 -3.80
C VAL A 47 -1.88 4.65 -3.55
N ILE A 48 -2.29 4.18 -2.38
CA ILE A 48 -2.32 2.75 -2.04
C ILE A 48 -3.77 2.28 -2.04
N GLU A 49 -4.06 1.19 -2.75
CA GLU A 49 -5.37 0.54 -2.76
C GLU A 49 -5.27 -0.84 -2.12
N LEU A 50 -6.03 -1.06 -1.06
CA LEU A 50 -6.16 -2.35 -0.39
C LEU A 50 -7.34 -3.10 -0.98
N PHE A 51 -7.10 -4.33 -1.44
CA PHE A 51 -8.14 -5.20 -1.97
C PHE A 51 -8.50 -6.27 -0.94
N CYS A 52 -9.76 -6.24 -0.51
CA CYS A 52 -10.27 -7.12 0.54
C CYS A 52 -11.51 -7.89 0.07
N SER A 53 -11.68 -9.09 0.59
CA SER A 53 -12.87 -9.93 0.36
C SER A 53 -14.10 -9.43 1.12
N HIS A 54 -13.89 -8.73 2.23
CA HIS A 54 -14.94 -8.19 3.10
C HIS A 54 -14.58 -6.76 3.53
N SER A 55 -15.59 -6.02 4.00
CA SER A 55 -15.39 -4.69 4.59
C SER A 55 -14.45 -4.78 5.79
N LEU A 56 -13.41 -3.94 5.80
CA LEU A 56 -12.55 -3.76 6.97
C LEU A 56 -13.30 -3.01 8.06
N THR A 57 -13.16 -3.46 9.30
CA THR A 57 -13.57 -2.68 10.47
C THR A 57 -12.68 -1.45 10.64
N ALA A 58 -13.13 -0.48 11.45
CA ALA A 58 -12.32 0.69 11.77
C ALA A 58 -10.96 0.33 12.39
N SER A 59 -10.91 -0.76 13.18
CA SER A 59 -9.67 -1.26 13.78
C SER A 59 -8.72 -1.86 12.73
N GLU A 60 -9.24 -2.70 11.83
CA GLU A 60 -8.44 -3.28 10.75
C GLU A 60 -7.95 -2.20 9.77
N LEU A 61 -8.77 -1.19 9.49
CA LEU A 61 -8.35 -0.05 8.68
C LEU A 61 -7.22 0.75 9.35
N ALA A 62 -7.29 0.93 10.68
CA ALA A 62 -6.24 1.59 11.44
C ALA A 62 -4.93 0.78 11.42
N ILE A 63 -5.02 -0.54 11.58
CA ILE A 63 -3.87 -1.46 11.45
C ILE A 63 -3.29 -1.34 10.04
N ALA A 64 -4.12 -1.44 9.00
CA ALA A 64 -3.66 -1.38 7.62
C ALA A 64 -2.95 -0.07 7.29
N SER A 65 -3.54 1.04 7.70
CA SER A 65 -2.94 2.36 7.53
C SER A 65 -1.64 2.50 8.31
N SER A 66 -1.57 2.01 9.55
CA SER A 66 -0.37 2.05 10.37
C SER A 66 0.77 1.24 9.75
N THR A 67 0.49 -0.02 9.38
CA THR A 67 1.45 -0.94 8.77
C THR A 67 2.03 -0.35 7.48
N VAL A 68 1.17 0.12 6.56
CA VAL A 68 1.62 0.77 5.32
C VAL A 68 2.49 2.00 5.61
N ASN A 69 2.12 2.84 6.58
CA ASN A 69 2.90 4.01 6.95
C ASN A 69 4.27 3.65 7.55
N VAL A 70 4.36 2.60 8.38
CA VAL A 70 5.62 2.14 8.97
C VAL A 70 6.60 1.69 7.89
N TYR A 71 6.14 0.93 6.91
CA TYR A 71 7.01 0.51 5.79
C TYR A 71 7.39 1.68 4.89
N LEU A 72 6.44 2.55 4.53
CA LEU A 72 6.74 3.71 3.69
C LEU A 72 7.66 4.74 4.36
N ALA A 73 7.66 4.82 5.69
CA ALA A 73 8.59 5.68 6.44
C ALA A 73 10.06 5.26 6.30
N GLN A 74 10.33 4.02 5.86
CA GLN A 74 11.69 3.52 5.60
C GLN A 74 12.24 4.01 4.26
N LEU A 75 11.42 4.62 3.38
CA LEU A 75 11.90 5.25 2.17
C LEU A 75 12.79 6.45 2.52
N SER A 76 13.92 6.57 1.82
CA SER A 76 14.89 7.66 2.03
C SER A 76 14.30 9.05 1.81
N CYS A 77 13.20 9.14 1.08
CA CYS A 77 12.34 10.31 1.02
C CYS A 77 11.16 9.97 1.93
N ALA A 78 11.08 10.53 3.13
CA ALA A 78 10.01 10.24 4.09
C ALA A 78 8.64 10.51 3.45
N THR A 79 8.06 9.49 2.83
CA THR A 79 6.84 9.60 2.03
C THR A 79 5.69 9.01 2.83
N LYS A 80 4.69 9.84 3.15
CA LYS A 80 3.38 9.35 3.55
C LYS A 80 2.54 9.14 2.28
N PRO A 81 1.69 8.09 2.21
CA PRO A 81 0.78 7.94 1.09
C PRO A 81 -0.18 9.13 1.08
N SER A 82 -0.33 9.78 -0.07
CA SER A 82 -1.23 10.93 -0.21
C SER A 82 -2.70 10.51 -0.16
N SER A 83 -3.00 9.23 -0.42
CA SER A 83 -4.31 8.63 -0.15
C SER A 83 -4.19 7.12 0.04
N LEU A 84 -4.94 6.59 1.02
CA LEU A 84 -5.16 5.15 1.20
C LEU A 84 -6.62 4.86 0.91
N LYS A 85 -6.86 4.00 -0.07
CA LYS A 85 -8.18 3.59 -0.54
C LYS A 85 -8.39 2.12 -0.22
N VAL A 86 -9.63 1.75 0.08
CA VAL A 86 -10.04 0.35 0.29
C VAL A 86 -11.05 -0.01 -0.77
N THR A 87 -10.75 -1.05 -1.54
CA THR A 87 -11.58 -1.56 -2.61
C THR A 87 -12.02 -2.97 -2.24
N LEU A 88 -13.34 -3.19 -2.14
CA LEU A 88 -13.90 -4.50 -1.88
C LEU A 88 -14.01 -5.27 -3.18
N LEU A 89 -13.35 -6.42 -3.26
CA LEU A 89 -13.58 -7.38 -4.34
C LEU A 89 -14.82 -8.18 -3.99
N THR A 90 -15.99 -7.55 -4.08
CA THR A 90 -17.24 -8.30 -4.11
C THR A 90 -17.22 -9.08 -5.42
N GLY A 91 -17.05 -10.40 -5.32
CA GLY A 91 -17.06 -11.29 -6.47
C GLY A 91 -18.21 -10.92 -7.39
N GLN A 92 -17.86 -10.50 -8.62
CA GLN A 92 -18.81 -10.50 -9.72
C GLN A 92 -19.26 -11.95 -9.84
N LYS A 93 -20.49 -12.21 -9.39
CA LYS A 93 -21.18 -13.48 -9.56
C LYS A 93 -21.14 -13.81 -11.05
N LEU A 94 -20.37 -14.83 -11.42
CA LEU A 94 -20.57 -15.54 -12.69
C LEU A 94 -21.92 -16.27 -12.61
#